data_AF-Q704Z7-F1
#
_entry.id   AF-Q704Z7-F1
#
_cell.length_a   1.000
_cell.length_b   1.000
_cell.length_c   1.000
_cell.angle_alpha   90.00
_cell.angle_beta   90.00
_cell.angle_gamma   90.00
#
_symmetry.space_group_name_H-M   'P 1'
#
loop_
_entity.id
_entity.type
_entity.pdbx_description
1 polymer ?
#
loop_
_entity_poly.entity_id
_entity_poly.type
_entity_poly.pdbx_seq_one_letter_code
_entity_poly.pdbx_strand_id
1 'polypeptide(L)'
;PDIMRSVGEGAREWIRECQHQFRHHRWNCTTLDRDHTVFGRVMLRSSREAAFVYAISSAGVVHAITRACSQGELSVCSCDPYTRGRHHDQRGDFDWGGCSDNIHYGVRFAKAFVDAEEKRLKDAR
;
A
#
# COMPACT_ATOMS: atom_id res chain seq x y z
N PRO A 1 17.62 -1.42 2.16
CA PRO A 1 17.08 -2.31 3.23
C PRO A 1 15.87 -1.70 3.96
N ASP A 2 15.85 -0.38 4.15
CA ASP A 2 14.85 0.31 4.98
C ASP A 2 13.44 0.30 4.39
N ILE A 3 13.30 0.41 3.07
CA ILE A 3 11.99 0.36 2.39
C ILE A 3 11.25 -0.96 2.61
N MET A 4 11.98 -2.08 2.70
CA MET A 4 11.39 -3.40 2.93
C MET A 4 10.85 -3.54 4.37
N ARG A 5 11.41 -2.80 5.33
CA ARG A 5 10.87 -2.72 6.69
C ARG A 5 9.52 -2.01 6.67
N SER A 6 9.40 -0.87 6.00
CA SER A 6 8.14 -0.14 5.84
C SER A 6 7.09 -0.97 5.10
N VAL A 7 7.48 -1.73 4.08
CA VAL A 7 6.59 -2.69 3.41
C VAL A 7 6.08 -3.76 4.38
N GLY A 8 6.95 -4.30 5.24
CA GLY A 8 6.56 -5.28 6.26
C GLY A 8 5.66 -4.71 7.37
N GLU A 9 5.75 -3.42 7.65
CA GLU A 9 4.82 -2.71 8.54
C GLU A 9 3.47 -2.46 7.87
N GLY A 10 3.48 -2.01 6.61
CA GLY A 10 2.28 -1.89 5.79
C GLY A 10 1.55 -3.21 5.64
N ALA A 11 2.29 -4.31 5.54
CA ALA A 11 1.74 -5.66 5.56
C ALA A 11 0.90 -5.94 6.82
N ARG A 12 1.46 -5.64 7.99
CA ARG A 12 0.76 -5.82 9.27
C ARG A 12 -0.44 -4.89 9.40
N GLU A 13 -0.34 -3.66 8.91
CA GLU A 13 -1.44 -2.68 8.96
C GLU A 13 -2.63 -3.13 8.10
N TRP A 14 -2.40 -3.54 6.84
CA TRP A 14 -3.50 -3.97 5.98
C TRP A 14 -4.14 -5.29 6.42
N ILE A 15 -3.37 -6.24 6.97
CA ILE A 15 -3.92 -7.50 7.48
C ILE A 15 -4.89 -7.21 8.64
N ARG A 16 -4.50 -6.31 9.57
CA ARG A 16 -5.38 -5.88 10.66
C ARG A 16 -6.65 -5.23 10.12
N GLU A 17 -6.52 -4.38 9.10
CA GLU A 17 -7.68 -3.73 8.48
C GLU A 17 -8.59 -4.75 7.80
N CYS A 18 -8.03 -5.73 7.09
CA CYS A 18 -8.81 -6.80 6.47
C CYS A 18 -9.58 -7.64 7.50
N GLN A 19 -8.93 -8.02 8.60
CA GLN A 19 -9.58 -8.71 9.71
C GLN A 19 -10.67 -7.84 10.36
N HIS A 20 -10.42 -6.53 10.49
CA HIS A 20 -11.40 -5.58 11.02
C HIS A 20 -12.65 -5.49 10.15
N GLN A 21 -12.48 -5.34 8.83
CA GLN A 21 -13.59 -5.27 7.86
C GLN A 21 -14.41 -6.56 7.85
N PHE A 22 -13.76 -7.71 7.95
CA PHE A 22 -14.42 -9.03 7.85
C PHE A 22 -14.73 -9.70 9.20
N ARG A 23 -14.63 -8.99 10.33
CA ARG A 23 -14.77 -9.55 11.69
C ARG A 23 -16.10 -10.26 11.99
N HIS A 24 -17.17 -9.93 11.26
CA HIS A 24 -18.49 -10.55 11.41
C HIS A 24 -18.89 -11.43 10.20
N HIS A 25 -17.94 -11.71 9.31
CA HIS A 25 -18.14 -12.58 8.16
C HIS A 25 -17.65 -14.00 8.43
N ARG A 26 -18.18 -14.99 7.68
CA ARG A 26 -17.75 -16.40 7.78
C ARG A 26 -16.27 -16.58 7.43
N TRP A 27 -15.80 -15.81 6.45
CA TRP A 27 -14.38 -15.62 6.19
C TRP A 27 -13.96 -14.30 6.85
N ASN A 28 -13.01 -14.36 7.76
CA ASN A 28 -12.62 -13.26 8.66
C ASN A 28 -11.18 -12.78 8.42
N CYS A 29 -10.59 -13.12 7.28
CA CYS A 29 -9.23 -12.72 6.89
C CYS A 29 -8.07 -13.23 7.80
N THR A 30 -8.31 -14.20 8.71
CA THR A 30 -7.26 -14.70 9.62
C THR A 30 -6.32 -15.74 9.00
N THR A 31 -6.67 -16.34 7.86
CA THR A 31 -5.84 -17.36 7.20
C THR A 31 -4.54 -16.81 6.62
N LEU A 32 -4.44 -15.49 6.45
CA LEU A 32 -3.26 -14.81 5.92
C LEU A 32 -2.05 -14.77 6.86
N ASP A 33 -2.26 -14.89 8.18
CA ASP A 33 -1.19 -14.79 9.18
C ASP A 33 -0.35 -16.10 9.27
N ARG A 34 -0.86 -17.20 8.71
CA ARG A 34 -0.22 -18.53 8.75
C ARG A 34 0.60 -18.86 7.50
N ASP A 35 0.42 -18.13 6.41
CA ASP A 35 1.20 -18.31 5.19
C ASP A 35 2.32 -17.26 5.13
N HIS A 36 3.57 -17.71 5.09
CA HIS A 36 4.76 -16.84 5.00
C HIS A 36 4.81 -16.00 3.71
N THR A 37 3.89 -16.22 2.78
CA THR A 37 3.72 -15.44 1.56
C THR A 37 2.53 -14.50 1.71
N VAL A 38 2.76 -13.37 2.40
CA VAL A 38 1.81 -12.25 2.57
C VAL A 38 1.10 -11.86 1.26
N PHE A 39 1.72 -12.14 0.11
CA PHE A 39 1.21 -11.85 -1.23
C PHE A 39 1.01 -13.09 -2.14
N GLY A 40 1.45 -14.29 -1.77
CA GLY A 40 1.66 -15.38 -2.75
C GLY A 40 0.53 -16.40 -2.92
N ARG A 41 -0.24 -16.71 -1.87
CA ARG A 41 -1.25 -17.79 -1.94
C ARG A 41 -2.69 -17.32 -2.10
N VAL A 42 -3.03 -16.11 -1.65
CA VAL A 42 -4.41 -15.60 -1.76
C VAL A 42 -4.81 -15.30 -3.21
N MET A 43 -3.86 -15.05 -4.11
CA MET A 43 -4.13 -14.87 -5.55
C MET A 43 -4.54 -16.15 -6.29
N LEU A 44 -4.39 -17.34 -5.71
CA LEU A 44 -4.58 -18.60 -6.45
C LEU A 44 -6.06 -18.97 -6.69
N ARG A 45 -7.01 -18.31 -6.02
CA ARG A 45 -8.45 -18.59 -6.19
C ARG A 45 -9.23 -17.32 -6.53
N SER A 46 -9.76 -17.25 -7.75
CA SER A 46 -10.64 -16.18 -8.22
C SER A 46 -11.90 -16.11 -7.36
N SER A 47 -11.89 -15.21 -6.37
CA SER A 47 -12.96 -15.01 -5.39
C SER A 47 -13.07 -13.51 -5.06
N ARG A 48 -14.23 -13.10 -4.51
CA ARG A 48 -14.44 -11.70 -4.12
C ARG A 48 -13.50 -11.30 -2.98
N GLU A 49 -13.23 -12.25 -2.09
CA GLU A 49 -12.31 -12.13 -0.96
C GLU A 49 -10.87 -11.96 -1.45
N ALA A 50 -10.43 -12.73 -2.45
CA ALA A 50 -9.11 -12.57 -3.05
C ALA A 50 -8.92 -11.21 -3.73
N ALA A 51 -9.94 -10.73 -4.46
CA ALA A 51 -9.91 -9.39 -5.07
C ALA A 51 -9.80 -8.28 -4.01
N PHE A 52 -10.54 -8.42 -2.90
CA PHE A 52 -10.43 -7.49 -1.77
C PHE A 52 -9.03 -7.52 -1.15
N VAL A 53 -8.47 -8.71 -0.89
CA VAL A 53 -7.12 -8.86 -0.33
C VAL A 53 -6.07 -8.24 -1.24
N TYR A 54 -6.17 -8.42 -2.56
CA TYR A 54 -5.28 -7.78 -3.52
C TYR A 54 -5.34 -6.25 -3.42
N ALA A 55 -6.55 -5.69 -3.39
CA ALA A 55 -6.76 -4.26 -3.31
C ALA A 55 -6.22 -3.67 -1.98
N ILE A 56 -6.59 -4.26 -0.84
CA ILE A 56 -6.20 -3.74 0.48
C ILE A 56 -4.70 -3.94 0.75
N SER A 57 -4.10 -5.03 0.26
CA SER A 57 -2.65 -5.25 0.40
C SER A 57 -1.84 -4.27 -0.45
N SER A 58 -2.28 -4.01 -1.69
CA SER A 58 -1.70 -2.96 -2.53
C SER A 58 -1.80 -1.59 -1.88
N ALA A 59 -2.99 -1.25 -1.35
CA ALA A 59 -3.20 0.01 -0.63
C ALA A 59 -2.32 0.12 0.62
N GLY A 60 -2.15 -0.97 1.38
CA GLY A 60 -1.27 -1.01 2.55
C GLY A 60 0.19 -0.74 2.23
N VAL A 61 0.69 -1.27 1.11
CA VAL A 61 2.06 -0.98 0.64
C VAL A 61 2.20 0.49 0.24
N VAL A 62 1.25 1.03 -0.52
CA VAL A 62 1.26 2.45 -0.91
C VAL A 62 1.28 3.33 0.35
N HIS A 63 0.34 3.11 1.26
CA HIS A 63 0.16 3.90 2.48
C HIS A 63 1.39 3.89 3.39
N ALA A 64 1.98 2.72 3.63
CA ALA A 64 3.16 2.62 4.49
C ALA A 64 4.37 3.33 3.88
N ILE A 65 4.56 3.23 2.56
CA ILE A 65 5.67 3.90 1.87
C ILE A 65 5.46 5.40 1.83
N THR A 66 4.27 5.88 1.45
CA THR A 66 4.01 7.32 1.37
C THR A 66 4.18 8.00 2.71
N ARG A 67 3.71 7.34 3.79
CA ARG A 67 3.89 7.80 5.17
C ARG A 67 5.35 7.80 5.61
N ALA A 68 6.10 6.73 5.34
CA ALA A 68 7.52 6.68 5.68
C ALA A 68 8.35 7.73 4.91
N CYS A 69 7.96 8.03 3.66
CA CYS A 69 8.55 9.10 2.86
C CYS A 69 8.27 10.49 3.45
N SER A 70 7.04 10.77 3.88
CA SER A 70 6.68 12.07 4.44
C SER A 70 7.24 12.30 5.85
N GLN A 71 7.45 11.23 6.61
CA GLN A 71 8.14 11.26 7.90
C GLN A 71 9.67 11.39 7.78
N GLY A 72 10.22 11.25 6.57
CA GLY A 72 11.66 11.33 6.33
C GLY A 72 12.43 10.07 6.78
N GLU A 73 11.75 8.95 7.00
CA GLU A 73 12.39 7.68 7.38
C GLU A 73 13.10 7.00 6.21
N LEU A 74 12.70 7.32 4.98
CA LEU A 74 13.24 6.75 3.75
C LEU A 74 14.00 7.83 2.96
N SER A 75 15.28 7.59 2.71
CA SER A 75 16.14 8.49 1.93
C SER A 75 15.91 8.41 0.41
N VAL A 76 15.24 7.36 -0.06
CA VAL A 76 14.99 7.09 -1.49
C VAL A 76 13.83 7.88 -2.07
N CYS A 77 13.03 8.53 -1.23
CA CYS A 77 11.85 9.28 -1.61
C CYS A 77 11.78 10.60 -0.82
N SER A 78 10.86 11.46 -1.24
CA SER A 78 10.64 12.77 -0.64
C SER A 78 9.15 13.11 -0.62
N CYS A 79 8.79 14.14 0.15
CA CYS A 79 7.46 14.74 0.14
C CYS A 79 7.00 15.04 -1.29
N ASP A 80 5.70 15.06 -1.52
CA ASP A 80 5.13 15.40 -2.82
C ASP A 80 5.67 16.76 -3.32
N PRO A 81 6.30 16.82 -4.51
CA PRO A 81 6.78 18.07 -5.07
C PRO A 81 5.66 18.95 -5.64
N TYR A 82 4.49 18.39 -5.93
CA TYR A 82 3.43 19.10 -6.65
C TYR A 82 2.49 19.91 -5.75
N THR A 83 2.38 19.56 -4.47
CA THR A 83 1.49 20.22 -3.50
C THR A 83 2.27 21.18 -2.60
N ARG A 84 2.79 22.27 -3.18
CA ARG A 84 3.60 23.27 -2.46
C ARG A 84 3.31 24.68 -2.95
N GLY A 85 3.42 25.66 -2.04
CA GLY A 85 3.29 27.08 -2.36
C GLY A 85 1.84 27.56 -2.44
N ARG A 86 1.66 28.75 -3.00
CA ARG A 86 0.36 29.43 -3.06
C ARG A 86 -0.54 28.85 -4.15
N HIS A 87 -1.76 28.50 -3.77
CA HIS A 87 -2.82 28.05 -4.66
C HIS A 87 -4.10 28.84 -4.41
N HIS A 88 -5.03 28.78 -5.36
CA HIS A 88 -6.32 29.44 -5.30
C HIS A 88 -7.42 28.43 -5.63
N ASP A 89 -8.43 28.33 -4.76
CA ASP A 89 -9.63 27.55 -5.00
C ASP A 89 -10.90 28.42 -4.93
N GLN A 90 -12.08 27.79 -4.96
CA GLN A 90 -13.36 28.50 -4.90
C GLN A 90 -13.59 29.28 -3.60
N ARG A 91 -12.77 29.03 -2.56
CA ARG A 91 -12.83 29.67 -1.24
C ARG A 91 -11.78 30.77 -1.07
N GLY A 92 -10.86 30.92 -2.03
CA GLY A 92 -9.87 31.98 -2.09
C GLY A 92 -8.43 31.45 -2.17
N ASP A 93 -7.49 32.34 -1.84
CA ASP A 93 -6.06 32.02 -1.80
C ASP A 93 -5.71 31.24 -0.53
N PHE A 94 -4.91 30.19 -0.69
CA PHE A 94 -4.33 29.43 0.40
C PHE A 94 -2.91 28.98 0.06
N ASP A 95 -2.08 28.78 1.08
CA ASP A 95 -0.70 28.34 0.91
C ASP A 95 -0.57 26.88 1.37
N TRP A 96 -0.11 25.99 0.49
CA TRP A 96 0.29 24.64 0.88
C TRP A 96 1.55 24.72 1.73
N GLY A 97 1.47 24.18 2.95
CA GLY A 97 2.58 24.07 3.87
C GLY A 97 2.85 22.62 4.28
N GLY A 98 4.01 22.41 4.89
CA GLY A 98 4.41 21.11 5.42
C GLY A 98 4.89 20.12 4.37
N CYS A 99 4.72 18.83 4.67
CA CYS A 99 5.16 17.72 3.84
C CYS A 99 3.95 16.87 3.45
N SER A 100 3.50 17.01 2.21
CA SER A 100 2.45 16.18 1.65
C SER A 100 2.97 14.80 1.25
N ASP A 101 2.12 13.79 1.38
CA ASP A 101 2.42 12.41 1.01
C ASP A 101 2.63 12.24 -0.49
N ASN A 102 3.75 11.65 -0.91
CA ASN A 102 4.06 11.41 -2.32
C ASN A 102 3.39 10.14 -2.86
N ILE A 103 2.07 10.23 -3.09
CA ILE A 103 1.23 9.10 -3.53
C ILE A 103 1.70 8.52 -4.87
N HIS A 104 2.17 9.37 -5.79
CA HIS A 104 2.67 8.93 -7.10
C HIS A 104 3.86 7.98 -6.97
N TYR A 105 4.79 8.26 -6.05
CA TYR A 105 5.90 7.36 -5.76
C TYR A 105 5.41 6.05 -5.15
N GLY A 106 4.54 6.12 -4.13
CA GLY A 106 4.00 4.94 -3.45
C GLY A 106 3.27 3.98 -4.40
N VAL A 107 2.39 4.49 -5.26
CA VAL A 107 1.66 3.69 -6.26
C VAL A 107 2.61 3.04 -7.27
N ARG A 108 3.62 3.78 -7.74
CA ARG A 108 4.63 3.24 -8.66
C ARG A 108 5.40 2.09 -8.02
N PHE A 109 5.82 2.26 -6.77
CA PHE A 109 6.51 1.21 -6.02
C PHE A 109 5.61 0.00 -5.79
N ALA A 110 4.39 0.21 -5.27
CA ALA A 110 3.47 -0.87 -4.94
C ALA A 110 3.14 -1.70 -6.19
N LYS A 111 2.93 -1.07 -7.34
CA LYS A 111 2.74 -1.76 -8.62
C LYS A 111 3.96 -2.61 -8.99
N ALA A 112 5.17 -2.08 -8.84
CA ALA A 112 6.38 -2.83 -9.15
C ALA A 112 6.60 -4.01 -8.18
N PHE A 113 6.20 -3.86 -6.92
CA PHE A 113 6.42 -4.85 -5.87
C PHE A 113 5.34 -5.95 -5.84
N VAL A 114 4.06 -5.57 -5.85
CA VAL A 114 2.93 -6.51 -5.76
C VAL A 114 2.75 -7.27 -7.06
N ASP A 115 2.84 -6.61 -8.23
CA ASP A 115 2.67 -7.26 -9.53
C ASP A 115 3.87 -8.14 -9.93
N ALA A 116 5.02 -8.04 -9.22
CA ALA A 116 6.22 -8.81 -9.57
C ALA A 116 5.98 -10.32 -9.50
N GLU A 117 5.22 -10.78 -8.51
CA GLU A 117 4.93 -12.20 -8.34
C GLU A 117 3.96 -12.72 -9.41
N GLU A 118 2.96 -11.92 -9.80
CA GLU A 118 2.06 -12.28 -10.90
C GLU A 118 2.80 -12.40 -12.24
N LYS A 119 3.74 -11.49 -12.52
CA LYS A 119 4.56 -11.55 -13.74
C LYS A 119 5.41 -12.82 -13.76
N ARG A 120 6.05 -13.15 -12.64
CA ARG A 120 6.84 -14.39 -12.49
C ARG A 120 6.01 -15.65 -12.78
N LEU A 121 4.74 -15.68 -12.35
CA LEU A 121 3.82 -16.79 -12.59
C LEU A 121 3.34 -16.87 -14.05
N LYS A 122 3.16 -15.72 -14.73
CA LYS A 122 2.81 -15.68 -16.16
C LYS A 122 3.97 -16.08 -17.05
N ASP A 123 5.19 -15.65 -16.73
CA ASP A 123 6.39 -15.96 -17.50
C ASP A 123 6.85 -17.43 -17.35
N ALA A 124 6.36 -18.12 -16.30
CA ALA A 124 6.62 -19.54 -16.07
C ALA A 124 5.66 -20.49 -16.82
N ARG A 125 4.73 -19.98 -17.64
CA ARG A 125 3.70 -20.73 -18.35
C ARG A 125 3.82 -20.56 -19.85
#